data_AF-N1UIW9-F1
#
_entry.id   AF-N1UIW9-F1
#
_cell.length_a   1.000
_cell.length_b   1.000
_cell.length_c   1.000
_cell.angle_alpha   90.00
_cell.angle_beta   90.00
_cell.angle_gamma   90.00
#
_symmetry.space_group_name_H-M   'P 1'
#
loop_
_entity.id
_entity.type
_entity.pdbx_description
1 polymer ?
#
loop_
_entity_poly.entity_id
_entity_poly.type
_entity_poly.pdbx_seq_one_letter_code
_entity_poly.pdbx_strand_id
1 'polypeptide(L)' 'MANHPIDQELTSPAEEELTPREIVAKLDEHIISQKNAKKAVAIALRNRTRRKNWIRK' A
#
# COMPACT_ATOMS: atom_id res chain seq x y z
N MET A 1 1.70 -0.18 -34.39
CA MET A 1 2.17 0.63 -33.25
C MET A 1 1.91 -0.14 -31.98
N ALA A 2 2.98 -0.48 -31.26
CA ALA A 2 2.98 -1.41 -30.15
C ALA A 2 2.36 -0.77 -28.90
N ASN A 3 1.13 -1.14 -28.58
CA ASN A 3 0.64 -1.05 -27.20
C ASN A 3 1.14 -2.30 -26.50
N HIS A 4 2.31 -2.18 -25.88
CA HIS A 4 2.80 -3.20 -24.98
C HIS A 4 1.90 -3.19 -23.72
N PRO A 5 1.24 -4.30 -23.38
CA PRO A 5 0.28 -4.36 -22.29
C PRO A 5 0.98 -4.56 -20.92
N ILE A 6 1.94 -3.69 -20.55
CA ILE A 6 2.58 -3.76 -19.21
C ILE A 6 1.84 -2.91 -18.17
N ASP A 7 1.05 -1.92 -18.57
CA ASP A 7 0.56 -0.91 -17.63
C ASP A 7 -0.84 -1.22 -17.04
N GLN A 8 -1.48 -2.33 -17.41
CA GLN A 8 -2.88 -2.62 -17.04
C GLN A 8 -3.08 -3.39 -15.71
N GLU A 9 -2.03 -3.69 -14.94
CA GLU A 9 -2.18 -4.42 -13.66
C GLU A 9 -1.60 -3.69 -12.42
N LEU A 10 -1.58 -2.35 -12.39
CA LEU A 10 -1.00 -1.64 -11.21
C LEU A 10 -2.00 -0.94 -10.30
N THR A 11 -3.31 -1.05 -10.53
CA THR A 11 -4.29 -0.54 -9.55
C THR A 11 -5.50 -1.46 -9.45
N SER A 12 -5.34 -2.56 -8.72
CA SER A 12 -6.50 -3.30 -8.21
C SER A 12 -7.12 -2.51 -7.04
N PRO A 13 -8.43 -2.26 -7.00
CA PRO A 13 -9.08 -1.51 -5.91
C PRO A 13 -8.90 -2.16 -4.52
N ALA A 14 -8.50 -3.44 -4.48
CA ALA A 14 -8.16 -4.16 -3.25
C ALA A 14 -6.91 -3.65 -2.52
N GLU A 15 -6.03 -2.86 -3.15
CA GLU A 15 -4.85 -2.30 -2.47
C GLU A 15 -5.22 -1.29 -1.37
N GLU A 16 -6.41 -0.68 -1.44
CA GLU A 16 -6.87 0.28 -0.43
C GLU A 16 -7.19 -0.39 0.92
N GLU A 17 -7.34 -1.71 0.96
CA GLU A 17 -7.79 -2.43 2.16
C GLU A 17 -6.68 -3.04 3.01
N LEU A 18 -5.43 -3.04 2.53
CA LEU A 18 -4.32 -3.66 3.24
C LEU A 18 -4.24 -3.15 4.69
N THR A 19 -4.19 -4.11 5.61
CA THR A 19 -3.98 -3.83 7.03
C THR A 19 -2.53 -3.42 7.27
N PRO A 20 -2.24 -2.65 8.34
CA PRO A 20 -0.86 -2.29 8.66
C PRO A 20 0.09 -3.48 8.80
N ARG A 21 -0.40 -4.66 9.19
CA ARG A 21 0.42 -5.89 9.30
C ARG A 21 0.80 -6.45 7.93
N GLU A 22 -0.12 -6.45 6.98
CA GLU A 22 0.14 -6.93 5.61
C GLU A 22 1.09 -5.99 4.86
N ILE A 23 0.95 -4.67 5.07
CA ILE A 23 1.90 -3.69 4.51
C ILE A 23 3.32 -3.94 5.05
N VAL A 24 3.46 -4.20 6.35
CA VAL A 24 4.78 -4.53 6.93
C VAL A 24 5.34 -5.82 6.35
N ALA A 25 4.52 -6.85 6.14
CA ALA A 25 4.95 -8.13 5.55
C ALA A 25 5.48 -7.93 4.12
N LYS A 26 4.74 -7.20 3.27
CA LYS A 26 5.18 -6.86 1.91
C LYS A 26 6.48 -6.03 1.90
N LEU A 27 6.63 -5.11 2.86
CA LEU A 27 7.87 -4.34 2.99
C LEU A 27 9.05 -5.19 3.47
N ASP A 28 8.80 -6.29 4.18
CA ASP A 28 9.85 -7.20 4.67
C ASP A 28 10.52 -7.98 3.52
N GLU A 29 9.78 -8.25 2.44
CA GLU A 29 10.27 -8.92 1.23
C GLU A 29 11.31 -8.07 0.48
N HIS A 30 11.20 -6.73 0.57
CA HIS A 30 12.03 -5.80 -0.21
C HIS A 30 13.00 -4.97 0.63
N ILE A 31 12.76 -4.82 1.93
CA ILE A 31 13.56 -3.98 2.82
C ILE A 31 14.02 -4.85 3.98
N ILE A 32 15.33 -4.92 4.21
CA ILE A 32 15.88 -5.69 5.34
C ILE A 32 15.93 -4.79 6.59
N SER A 33 15.61 -5.34 7.76
CA SER A 33 15.61 -4.63 9.06
C SER A 33 14.55 -3.51 9.15
N GLN A 34 14.79 -2.46 9.95
CA GLN A 34 13.97 -1.25 10.04
C GLN A 34 12.52 -1.46 10.52
N LYS A 35 12.33 -2.31 11.54
CA LYS A 35 11.01 -2.66 12.11
C LYS A 35 10.15 -1.44 12.47
N ASN A 36 10.75 -0.42 13.08
CA ASN A 36 10.02 0.79 13.50
C ASN A 36 9.60 1.64 12.30
N ALA A 37 10.46 1.78 11.29
CA ALA A 37 10.15 2.53 10.08
C ALA A 37 9.03 1.86 9.28
N LYS A 38 9.11 0.54 9.05
CA LYS A 38 8.06 -0.23 8.38
C LYS A 38 6.70 -0.05 9.04
N LYS A 39 6.66 -0.13 10.38
CA LYS A 39 5.43 0.09 11.16
C LYS A 39 4.91 1.52 11.01
N ALA A 40 5.77 2.52 11.07
CA ALA A 40 5.39 3.92 10.91
C ALA A 40 4.78 4.20 9.53
N VAL A 41 5.42 3.70 8.47
CA VAL A 41 4.95 3.83 7.09
C VAL A 41 3.60 3.13 6.90
N ALA A 42 3.45 1.90 7.40
CA ALA A 42 2.19 1.17 7.31
C ALA A 42 1.02 1.88 8.01
N ILE A 43 1.26 2.48 9.20
CA ILE A 43 0.27 3.29 9.90
C ILE A 43 -0.08 4.56 9.12
N ALA A 44 0.92 5.24 8.56
CA ALA A 44 0.72 6.46 7.78
C ALA A 44 -0.15 6.20 6.53
N LEU A 45 0.13 5.12 5.81
CA LEU A 45 -0.67 4.68 4.65
C LEU A 45 -2.12 4.38 5.05
N ARG A 46 -2.34 3.63 6.13
CA ARG A 46 -3.70 3.35 6.62
C ARG A 46 -4.44 4.61 7.06
N ASN A 47 -3.75 5.53 7.72
CA ASN A 47 -4.30 6.83 8.11
C ASN A 47 -4.73 7.65 6.88
N ARG A 48 -3.98 7.58 5.78
CA ARG A 48 -4.34 8.22 4.51
C ARG A 48 -5.64 7.64 3.94
N THR A 49 -5.77 6.32 3.83
CA THR A 49 -6.99 5.69 3.30
C THR A 49 -8.20 5.97 4.19
N ARG A 50 -8.04 5.89 5.52
CA ARG A 50 -9.11 6.26 6.46
C ARG A 50 -9.59 7.69 6.24
N ARG A 51 -8.66 8.63 6.03
CA ARG A 51 -9.01 10.03 5.72
C ARG A 51 -9.69 10.17 4.36
N LYS A 52 -9.21 9.44 3.35
CA LYS A 52 -9.82 9.36 2.01
C LYS A 52 -11.30 8.92 2.11
N ASN A 53 -11.59 7.93 2.96
CA ASN A 53 -12.94 7.41 3.17
C ASN A 53 -13.82 8.34 3.99
N TRP A 54 -13.25 9.05 4.98
CA TRP A 54 -14.00 10.05 5.75
C TRP A 54 -14.46 11.22 4.89
N ILE A 55 -13.63 11.70 3.96
CA ILE A 55 -13.98 12.82 3.07
C ILE A 55 -15.07 12.42 2.05
N ARG A 56 -15.15 11.13 1.69
CA ARG A 56 -16.13 10.62 0.71
C ARG A 56 -17.49 10.30 1.30
N LYS A 57 -17.60 10.20 2.62
CA LYS A 57 -18.82 9.81 3.33
C LYS A 57 -19.53 11.05 3.85
#